data_AF-A0A7T5R6F2-F1
#
_entry.id   AF-A0A7T5R6F2-F1
#
_cell.length_a   1.000
_cell.length_b   1.000
_cell.length_c   1.000
_cell.angle_alpha   90.00
_cell.angle_beta   90.00
_cell.angle_gamma   90.00
#
_symmetry.space_group_name_H-M   'P 1'
#
loop_
_entity.id
_entity.type
_entity.pdbx_description
1 polymer ?
#
loop_
_entity_poly.entity_id
_entity_poly.type
_entity_poly.pdbx_seq_one_letter_code
_entity_poly.pdbx_strand_id
1 'polypeptide(L)' 'MGLKNLLLYITNNEPESRHEPQWDIAFFVINTLAVVFGGMYLAYIGEWHWIPFLIIEYTWAIDTMRHNRP' A
#
# COMPACT_ATOMS: atom_id res chain seq x y z
N MET A 1 -4.20 -8.99 -28.34
CA MET A 1 -4.86 -8.71 -27.04
C MET A 1 -5.76 -7.50 -27.25
N GLY A 2 -7.08 -7.62 -27.05
CA GLY A 2 -8.00 -6.49 -27.27
C GLY A 2 -7.91 -5.44 -26.15
N LEU A 3 -8.31 -4.20 -26.42
CA LEU A 3 -8.28 -3.09 -25.45
C LEU A 3 -8.97 -3.43 -24.12
N LYS A 4 -10.10 -4.15 -24.17
CA LYS A 4 -10.80 -4.65 -22.98
C LYS A 4 -9.90 -5.52 -22.10
N ASN A 5 -9.15 -6.45 -22.70
CA ASN A 5 -8.28 -7.36 -21.96
C ASN A 5 -7.07 -6.61 -21.37
N LEU A 6 -6.56 -5.59 -22.06
CA LEU A 6 -5.51 -4.72 -21.53
C LEU A 6 -6.00 -3.94 -20.29
N LEU A 7 -7.22 -3.39 -20.34
CA LEU A 7 -7.79 -2.64 -19.22
C LEU A 7 -8.10 -3.54 -18.03
N LEU A 8 -8.68 -4.73 -18.25
CA LEU A 8 -8.90 -5.71 -17.19
C LEU A 8 -7.58 -6.15 -16.53
N TYR A 9 -6.55 -6.36 -17.34
CA TYR A 9 -5.20 -6.69 -16.88
C TYR A 9 -4.58 -5.56 -16.03
N ILE A 10 -4.61 -4.31 -16.51
CA ILE A 10 -4.04 -3.15 -15.78
C ILE A 10 -4.80 -2.88 -14.48
N THR A 11 -6.12 -3.07 -14.50
CA THR A 11 -6.98 -2.80 -13.34
C THR A 11 -7.15 -3.99 -12.40
N ASN A 12 -6.49 -5.12 -12.69
CA ASN A 12 -6.61 -6.38 -11.94
C ASN A 12 -8.08 -6.85 -11.75
N ASN A 13 -8.94 -6.60 -12.74
CA ASN A 13 -10.34 -7.05 -12.76
C ASN A 13 -10.50 -8.41 -13.47
N GLU A 14 -9.48 -9.25 -13.40
CA GLU A 14 -9.54 -10.61 -13.92
C GLU A 14 -10.38 -11.51 -13.00
N PRO A 15 -10.94 -12.63 -13.50
CA PRO A 15 -11.79 -13.54 -12.71
C PRO A 15 -11.11 -14.07 -11.43
N GLU A 16 -9.78 -14.14 -11.44
CA GLU A 16 -8.95 -14.36 -10.27
C GLU A 16 -8.10 -13.10 -10.06
N SER A 17 -8.14 -12.54 -8.85
CA SER A 17 -7.25 -11.44 -8.48
C SER A 17 -5.80 -11.91 -8.60
N ARG A 18 -4.98 -11.21 -9.38
CA ARG A 18 -3.54 -11.47 -9.42
C ARG A 18 -2.92 -11.09 -8.09
N HIS A 19 -2.68 -12.10 -7.25
CA HIS A 19 -1.80 -11.96 -6.12
C HIS A 19 -0.35 -12.03 -6.61
N GLU A 20 0.31 -10.88 -6.72
CA GLU A 20 1.72 -10.80 -7.10
C GLU A 20 2.59 -10.50 -5.87
N PRO A 21 3.30 -11.51 -5.33
CA PRO A 21 4.05 -11.35 -4.07
C PRO A 21 5.11 -10.24 -4.12
N GLN A 22 5.66 -9.97 -5.32
CA GLN A 22 6.69 -8.95 -5.52
C GLN A 22 6.15 -7.54 -5.29
N TRP A 23 4.91 -7.26 -5.73
CA TRP A 23 4.25 -5.98 -5.50
C TRP A 23 3.83 -5.84 -4.04
N ASP A 24 3.35 -6.91 -3.42
CA ASP A 24 3.08 -6.96 -1.98
C ASP A 24 4.32 -6.60 -1.15
N ILE A 25 5.47 -7.20 -1.47
CA ILE A 25 6.74 -6.92 -0.77
C ILE A 25 7.17 -5.47 -1.01
N ALA A 26 7.13 -4.98 -2.25
CA ALA A 26 7.50 -3.60 -2.57
C ALA A 26 6.59 -2.59 -1.87
N PHE A 27 5.28 -2.83 -1.89
CA PHE A 27 4.29 -2.00 -1.24
C PHE A 27 4.46 -2.00 0.29
N PHE A 28 4.70 -3.18 0.89
CA PHE A 28 5.03 -3.28 2.31
C PHE A 28 6.27 -2.46 2.67
N VAL A 29 7.39 -2.66 1.96
CA VAL A 29 8.64 -1.94 2.22
C VAL A 29 8.45 -0.43 2.13
N ILE A 30 7.79 0.06 1.07
CA ILE A 30 7.56 1.51 0.88
C ILE A 30 6.71 2.08 2.02
N ASN A 31 5.62 1.41 2.38
CA ASN A 31 4.74 1.88 3.47
C ASN A 31 5.43 1.83 4.84
N THR A 32 6.25 0.81 5.12
CA THR A 32 7.04 0.76 6.36
C THR A 32 8.06 1.89 6.42
N LEU A 33 8.76 2.18 5.31
CA LEU A 33 9.70 3.31 5.26
C LEU A 33 8.97 4.65 5.43
N ALA A 34 7.78 4.80 4.85
CA ALA A 34 6.96 5.99 5.02
C ALA A 34 6.57 6.22 6.49
N VAL A 35 6.21 5.17 7.23
CA VAL A 35 5.92 5.27 8.67
C VAL A 35 7.16 5.67 9.46
N VAL A 36 8.29 5.00 9.23
CA VAL A 36 9.52 5.24 10.00
C VAL A 36 10.06 6.64 9.73
N PHE A 37 10.30 6.98 8.46
CA PHE A 37 10.87 8.27 8.11
C PHE A 37 9.87 9.41 8.25
N GLY A 38 8.60 9.20 7.90
CA GLY A 38 7.55 10.19 8.13
C GLY A 38 7.35 10.45 9.62
N GLY A 39 7.35 9.42 10.46
CA GLY A 39 7.27 9.56 11.91
C GLY A 39 8.48 10.31 12.50
N MET A 40 9.69 9.96 12.06
CA MET A 40 10.91 10.70 12.45
C MET A 40 10.87 12.16 12.02
N TYR A 41 10.41 12.45 10.81
CA TYR A 41 10.29 13.80 10.28
C TYR A 41 9.24 14.61 11.07
N LEU A 42 8.05 14.05 11.30
CA LEU A 42 6.99 14.70 12.07
C LEU A 42 7.42 14.99 13.51
N ALA A 43 8.11 14.05 14.15
CA ALA A 43 8.70 14.26 15.47
C ALA A 43 9.75 15.38 15.46
N TYR A 44 10.61 15.42 14.44
CA TYR A 44 11.65 16.44 14.29
C TYR A 44 11.08 17.85 14.13
N ILE A 45 10.00 18.01 13.36
CA ILE A 45 9.36 19.32 13.15
C ILE A 45 8.35 19.69 14.26
N GLY A 46 8.15 18.84 15.27
CA GLY A 46 7.25 19.10 16.41
C GLY A 46 5.76 18.79 16.13
N GLU A 47 5.44 18.16 15.00
CA GLU A 47 4.09 17.86 14.52
C GLU A 47 3.62 16.47 14.97
N TRP A 48 3.79 16.15 16.26
CA TRP A 48 3.56 14.80 16.83
C TRP A 48 2.12 14.29 16.65
N HIS A 49 1.14 15.18 16.55
CA HIS A 49 -0.27 14.84 16.42
C HIS A 49 -0.63 14.25 15.05
N TRP A 50 0.24 14.38 14.05
CA TRP A 50 0.09 13.74 12.73
C TRP A 50 0.63 12.31 12.69
N ILE A 51 1.42 11.88 13.68
CA ILE A 51 1.96 10.52 13.75
C ILE A 51 0.82 9.47 13.83
N PRO A 52 -0.22 9.64 14.66
CA PRO A 52 -1.38 8.74 14.65
C PRO A 52 -2.04 8.60 13.27
N PHE A 53 -2.17 9.70 12.51
CA PHE A 53 -2.72 9.66 11.16
C PHE A 53 -1.86 8.80 10.22
N LEU A 54 -0.54 8.98 10.26
CA LEU A 54 0.41 8.16 9.49
C LEU A 54 0.31 6.67 9.82
N ILE A 55 0.08 6.33 11.10
CA ILE A 55 -0.12 4.93 11.52
C ILE A 55 -1.46 4.38 11.02
N ILE A 56 -2.54 5.17 11.02
CA ILE A 56 -3.84 4.75 10.47
C ILE A 56 -3.70 4.42 8.98
N GLU A 57 -3.08 5.32 8.20
CA GLU A 57 -2.84 5.11 6.77
C GLU A 57 -2.00 3.85 6.50
N TYR A 58 -0.95 3.62 7.29
CA TYR A 58 -0.18 2.38 7.22
C TYR A 58 -1.04 1.14 7.48
N THR A 59 -1.86 1.14 8.53
CA THR A 59 -2.71 -0.01 8.83
C THR A 59 -3.73 -0.28 7.72
N TRP A 60 -4.31 0.76 7.11
CA TRP A 60 -5.16 0.63 5.93
C TRP A 60 -4.41 0.04 4.73
N ALA A 61 -3.18 0.47 4.50
CA ALA A 61 -2.31 -0.07 3.46
C ALA A 61 -2.03 -1.57 3.68
N ILE A 62 -1.72 -1.98 4.92
CA ILE A 62 -1.50 -3.40 5.26
C ILE A 62 -2.80 -4.22 5.09
N ASP A 63 -3.93 -3.69 5.53
CA ASP A 63 -5.21 -4.39 5.42
C ASP A 63 -5.62 -4.59 3.95
N THR A 64 -5.32 -3.62 3.09
CA THR A 64 -5.52 -3.74 1.64
C THR A 64 -4.70 -4.90 1.05
N MET A 65 -3.43 -5.07 1.46
CA MET A 65 -2.62 -6.22 1.04
C MET A 65 -3.20 -7.55 1.50
N ARG A 66 -3.78 -7.61 2.70
CA ARG A 66 -4.43 -8.82 3.21
C ARG A 66 -5.65 -9.20 2.38
N HIS A 67 -6.44 -8.23 1.93
CA HIS A 67 -7.59 -8.47 1.06
C HIS A 67 -7.20 -8.87 -0.38
N ASN A 68 -5.96 -8.59 -0.79
CA ASN A 68 -5.40 -9.03 -2.08
C ASN A 68 -4.90 -10.48 -2.06
N ARG A 69 -5.00 -11.19 -0.94
CA ARG A 69 -4.67 -12.62 -0.81
C ARG A 69 -6.00 -13.40 -0.86
N PRO A 70 -6.20 -14.29 -1.85
CA PRO A 70 -7.42 -15.11 -1.94
C PRO A 70 -7.58 -16.07 -0.75
#